data_AF-A0AAD8YAH6-F1
#
_entry.id   AF-A0AAD8YAH6-F1
#
_cell.length_a   1.000
_cell.length_b   1.000
_cell.length_c   1.000
_cell.angle_alpha   90.00
_cell.angle_beta   90.00
_cell.angle_gamma   90.00
#
_symmetry.space_group_name_H-M   'P 1'
#
loop_
_entity.id
_entity.type
_entity.pdbx_description
1 polymer ?
#
loop_
_entity_poly.entity_id
_entity_poly.type
_entity_poly.pdbx_seq_one_letter_code
_entity_poly.pdbx_strand_id
1 'polypeptide(L)' 'MSEEVLHCLLGRIPPMQSKVILQNHSRHPVRQHVYPGVIPSTSTSASVEGALLFDLSSLDLKLLDYFEERA' A
#
# COMPACT_ATOMS: atom_id res chain seq x y z
N MET A 1 -3.60 2.60 4.40
CA MET A 1 -3.66 3.82 3.56
C MET A 1 -4.98 4.49 3.86
N SER A 2 -4.97 5.81 4.04
CA SER A 2 -6.20 6.54 4.40
C SER A 2 -7.06 6.79 3.17
N GLU A 3 -8.38 6.81 3.35
CA GLU A 3 -9.34 7.10 2.27
C GLU A 3 -9.12 8.50 1.68
N GLU A 4 -8.71 9.48 2.51
CA GLU A 4 -8.44 10.85 2.10
C GLU A 4 -7.28 10.93 1.10
N VAL A 5 -6.24 10.11 1.30
CA VAL A 5 -5.08 10.06 0.38
C VAL A 5 -5.51 9.48 -0.95
N LEU A 6 -6.31 8.41 -0.94
CA LEU A 6 -6.82 7.77 -2.16
C LEU A 6 -7.75 8.71 -2.93
N HIS A 7 -8.65 9.41 -2.23
CA HIS A 7 -9.53 10.40 -2.86
C HIS A 7 -8.72 11.57 -3.46
N CYS A 8 -7.67 12.04 -2.76
CA CYS A 8 -6.82 13.11 -3.26
C CYS A 8 -6.00 12.70 -4.50
N LEU A 9 -5.49 11.45 -4.54
CA LEU A 9 -4.65 10.96 -5.64
C LEU A 9 -5.45 10.51 -6.86
N LEU A 10 -6.54 9.77 -6.62
CA LEU A 10 -7.32 9.11 -7.67
C LEU A 10 -8.60 9.85 -8.04
N GLY A 11 -8.98 10.88 -7.27
CA GLY A 11 -10.26 11.60 -7.43
C GLY A 11 -11.50 10.77 -7.06
N ARG A 12 -11.28 9.56 -6.50
CA ARG A 12 -12.31 8.63 -6.04
C ARG A 12 -11.76 7.72 -4.95
N ILE A 13 -12.64 7.03 -4.24
CA ILE A 13 -12.26 5.97 -3.31
C ILE A 13 -12.56 4.62 -3.98
N PRO A 14 -11.54 3.82 -4.35
CA PRO A 14 -11.77 2.50 -4.91
C PRO A 14 -12.39 1.56 -3.87
N PRO A 15 -13.18 0.55 -4.29
CA PRO A 15 -13.65 -0.49 -3.39
C PRO A 15 -12.45 -1.15 -2.70
N MET A 16 -12.53 -1.32 -1.39
CA MET A 16 -11.43 -1.88 -0.62
C MET A 16 -11.90 -2.88 0.42
N GLN A 17 -11.07 -3.90 0.64
CA GLN A 17 -11.21 -4.83 1.75
C GLN A 17 -10.16 -4.49 2.79
N SER A 18 -10.61 -4.05 3.96
CA SER A 18 -9.76 -3.82 5.12
C SER A 18 -9.33 -5.14 5.78
N LYS A 19 -8.22 -5.13 6.52
CA LYS A 19 -7.71 -6.25 7.34
C LYS A 19 -7.32 -7.49 6.51
N VAL A 20 -6.70 -7.26 5.35
CA VAL A 20 -6.15 -8.32 4.51
C VAL A 20 -4.72 -8.62 4.94
N ILE A 21 -4.33 -9.91 4.95
CA ILE A 21 -3.00 -10.33 5.42
C ILE A 21 -2.13 -10.71 4.23
N LEU A 22 -1.01 -10.02 4.07
CA LEU A 22 0.08 -10.38 3.16
C LEU A 22 1.10 -11.26 3.89
N GLN A 23 1.16 -12.53 3.53
CA GLN A 23 2.09 -13.51 4.12
C GLN A 23 3.51 -13.36 3.57
N ASN A 24 4.50 -13.86 4.30
CA ASN A 24 5.93 -13.87 3.93
C ASN A 24 6.52 -12.47 3.68
N HIS A 25 5.94 -11.44 4.29
CA HIS A 25 6.39 -10.05 4.18
C HIS A 25 6.50 -9.43 5.56
N SER A 26 7.33 -8.41 5.69
CA SER A 26 7.53 -7.67 6.93
C SER A 26 7.55 -6.18 6.66
N ARG A 27 6.98 -5.40 7.59
CA ARG A 27 6.86 -3.95 7.51
C ARG A 27 7.87 -3.29 8.43
N HIS A 28 8.66 -2.36 7.89
CA HIS A 28 9.73 -1.68 8.62
C HIS A 28 9.63 -0.16 8.46
N PRO A 29 10.01 0.61 9.48
CA PRO A 29 10.13 2.06 9.34
C PRO A 29 11.26 2.42 8.37
N VAL A 30 11.00 3.37 7.48
CA VAL A 30 12.00 3.89 6.53
C VAL A 30 12.62 5.16 7.11
N ARG A 31 13.95 5.24 7.11
CA ARG A 31 14.64 6.42 7.63
C ARG A 31 14.28 7.65 6.78
N GLN A 32 14.04 8.78 7.43
CA GLN A 32 13.69 10.07 6.81
C GLN A 32 12.35 10.10 6.05
N HIS A 33 11.53 9.05 6.15
CA HIS A 33 10.21 9.00 5.54
C HIS A 33 9.15 8.76 6.63
N VAL A 34 7.96 9.31 6.42
CA VAL A 34 6.83 9.19 7.35
C VAL A 34 6.06 7.87 7.18
N TYR A 35 6.35 7.11 6.13
CA TYR A 35 5.67 5.88 5.77
C TYR A 35 6.61 4.67 5.90
N PRO A 36 6.06 3.48 6.21
CA PRO A 36 6.84 2.26 6.29
C PRO A 36 7.09 1.64 4.91
N GLY A 37 8.14 0.83 4.82
CA GLY A 37 8.44 -0.02 3.67
C GLY A 37 8.04 -1.47 3.96
N VAL A 38 7.67 -2.21 2.91
CA VAL A 38 7.35 -3.64 3.00
C VAL A 38 8.37 -4.41 2.19
N ILE A 39 9.02 -5.39 2.81
CA ILE A 39 10.01 -6.26 2.16
C ILE A 39 9.65 -7.73 2.32
N PRO A 40 10.03 -8.60 1.37
CA PRO A 40 9.94 -10.04 1.53
C PRO A 40 10.70 -10.48 2.79
N SER A 41 10.12 -11.41 3.53
CA SER A 41 10.75 -12.01 4.72
C SER A 41 11.02 -13.49 4.47
N THR A 42 12.16 -13.97 4.96
CA THR A 42 12.49 -15.40 4.95
C THR A 42 11.76 -16.16 6.07
N SER A 43 11.13 -15.46 7.01
CA SER A 43 10.35 -16.08 8.08
C SER A 43 8.96 -16.44 7.58
N THR A 44 8.59 -17.71 7.75
CA THR A 44 7.26 -18.24 7.42
C THR A 44 6.15 -17.73 8.35
N SER A 45 6.50 -17.07 9.46
CA SER A 45 5.55 -16.44 10.39
C SER A 45 5.38 -14.94 10.14
N ALA A 46 6.15 -14.35 9.23
CA ALA A 46 6.06 -12.93 8.94
C ALA A 46 4.81 -12.62 8.11
N SER A 47 4.03 -11.65 8.56
CA SER A 47 2.85 -11.19 7.84
C SER A 47 2.61 -9.69 8.04
N VAL A 48 1.91 -9.09 7.08
CA VAL A 48 1.58 -7.67 7.06
C VAL A 48 0.07 -7.52 6.90
N GLU A 49 -0.60 -6.94 7.90
CA GLU A 49 -2.02 -6.57 7.80
C GLU A 49 -2.18 -5.23 7.04
N GLY A 50 -3.01 -5.22 6.01
CA GLY A 50 -3.25 -4.05 5.17
C GLY A 50 -4.67 -3.98 4.62
N ALA A 51 -4.82 -3.23 3.54
CA ALA A 51 -6.05 -3.16 2.77
C ALA A 51 -5.76 -3.57 1.33
N LEU A 52 -6.71 -4.28 0.72
CA LEU A 52 -6.66 -4.64 -0.69
C LEU A 52 -7.61 -3.73 -1.46
N LEU A 53 -7.06 -2.99 -2.43
CA LEU A 53 -7.83 -2.11 -3.31
C LEU A 53 -8.23 -2.89 -4.57
N PHE A 54 -9.49 -2.76 -4.98
CA PHE A 54 -10.02 -3.39 -6.19
C PHE A 54 -10.35 -2.35 -7.25
N ASP A 55 -10.59 -2.84 -8.47
CA ASP A 55 -11.05 -2.03 -9.62
C ASP A 55 -10.15 -0.82 -9.90
N LEU A 56 -8.84 -0.98 -9.74
CA LEU A 56 -7.86 0.01 -10.15
C LEU A 56 -7.63 -0.08 -11.66
N SER A 57 -7.76 1.06 -12.34
CA SER A 57 -7.40 1.16 -13.75
C SER A 57 -5.88 1.24 -13.93
N SER A 58 -5.40 1.00 -15.15
CA SER A 58 -3.97 1.15 -15.46
C SER A 58 -3.46 2.58 -15.26
N LEU A 59 -4.35 3.59 -15.31
CA LEU A 59 -3.99 4.98 -15.02
C LEU A 59 -3.85 5.19 -13.51
N ASP A 60 -4.75 4.62 -12.71
CA ASP A 60 -4.68 4.67 -11.25
C ASP A 60 -3.39 4.04 -10.73
N LEU A 61 -3.00 2.88 -11.28
CA LEU A 61 -1.75 2.21 -10.94
C LEU A 61 -0.54 3.10 -11.23
N LYS A 62 -0.49 3.75 -12.41
CA LYS A 62 0.62 4.66 -12.75
C LYS A 62 0.72 5.86 -11.81
N LEU A 63 -0.42 6.39 -11.33
CA LEU A 63 -0.44 7.48 -10.37
C LEU A 63 0.09 7.02 -9.00
N LEU A 64 -0.28 5.81 -8.56
CA LEU A 64 0.24 5.22 -7.33
C LEU A 64 1.75 4.97 -7.43
N ASP A 65 2.22 4.38 -8.54
CA ASP A 65 3.66 4.15 -8.78
C ASP A 65 4.46 5.46 -8.74
N TYR A 66 3.97 6.49 -9.44
CA TYR A 66 4.61 7.81 -9.47
C TYR A 66 4.67 8.46 -8.08
N PHE A 67 3.63 8.27 -7.27
CA PHE A 67 3.60 8.78 -5.90
C PHE A 67 4.59 8.03 -5.01
N GLU A 68 4.65 6.70 -5.08
CA GLU A 68 5.54 5.89 -4.26
C GLU A 68 7.03 6.06 -4.61
N GLU A 69 7.36 6.39 -5.86
CA GLU A 69 8.74 6.66 -6.29
C GLU A 69 9.24 8.06 -5.86
N ARG A 70 8.35 9.04 -5.71
CA ARG A 70 8.71 10.45 -5.43
C ARG A 70 8.43 10.90 -3.99
N ALA A 71 7.77 10.09 -3.17
CA ALA A 71 7.40 10.41 -1.79
C ALA A 71 8.58 10.34 -0.81
#